data_AF-A0A3N0E3Q7-F1
#
_entry.id   AF-A0A3N0E3Q7-F1
#
_cell.length_a   1.000
_cell.length_b   1.000
_cell.length_c   1.000
_cell.angle_alpha   90.00
_cell.angle_beta   90.00
_cell.angle_gamma   90.00
#
_symmetry.space_group_name_H-M   'P 1'
#
loop_
_entity.id
_entity.type
_entity.pdbx_description
1 polymer ?
#
loop_
_entity_poly.entity_id
_entity_poly.type
_entity_poly.pdbx_seq_one_letter_code
_entity_poly.pdbx_strand_id
1 'polypeptide(L)'
;MANLADDPEVQQLWNEFHSVVNMTSEELRKWLLTTGSGEVAFSPSPEDDIPERGRAIVEILNKRRADLTHTDLDVMRTIVATVHERLADPRREDDDWRRALMSLGHDPLKPDSQRPDEENLPEPPGDERSAEPTE
;
A
#
# COMPACT_ATOMS: atom_id res chain seq x y z
N MET A 1 -2.38 21.38 -18.51
CA MET A 1 -3.07 20.15 -18.04
C MET A 1 -2.96 20.18 -16.53
N ALA A 2 -4.08 20.16 -15.80
CA ALA A 2 -4.04 20.07 -14.35
C ALA A 2 -3.38 18.75 -13.96
N ASN A 3 -2.41 18.80 -13.07
CA ASN A 3 -1.80 17.59 -12.55
C ASN A 3 -2.81 16.95 -11.58
N LEU A 4 -3.17 15.68 -11.78
CA LEU A 4 -4.07 14.94 -10.89
C LEU A 4 -3.61 14.99 -9.43
N ALA A 5 -2.30 15.08 -9.21
CA ALA A 5 -1.71 15.18 -7.88
C ALA A 5 -1.94 16.52 -7.17
N ASP A 6 -2.35 17.59 -7.86
CA ASP A 6 -2.69 18.87 -7.23
C ASP A 6 -4.16 18.91 -6.76
N ASP A 7 -4.94 17.89 -7.13
CA ASP A 7 -6.34 17.80 -6.74
C ASP A 7 -6.48 17.49 -5.24
N PRO A 8 -7.27 18.27 -4.49
CA PRO A 8 -7.44 18.08 -3.05
C PRO A 8 -8.07 16.72 -2.71
N GLU A 9 -8.91 16.15 -3.58
CA GLU A 9 -9.49 14.83 -3.37
C GLU A 9 -8.42 13.74 -3.51
N VAL A 10 -7.50 13.90 -4.46
CA VAL A 10 -6.37 12.97 -4.64
C VAL A 10 -5.41 13.06 -3.45
N GLN A 11 -5.16 14.26 -2.92
CA GLN A 11 -4.35 14.43 -1.72
C GLN A 11 -4.98 13.76 -0.50
N GLN A 12 -6.29 13.91 -0.31
CA GLN A 12 -7.01 13.29 0.80
C GLN A 12 -6.98 11.76 0.69
N LEU A 13 -7.26 11.22 -0.51
CA LEU A 13 -7.21 9.79 -0.78
C LEU A 13 -5.81 9.20 -0.56
N TRP A 14 -4.75 9.92 -0.96
CA TRP A 14 -3.37 9.52 -0.71
C TRP A 14 -3.06 9.39 0.77
N ASN A 15 -3.43 10.39 1.56
CA ASN A 15 -3.22 10.35 3.00
C ASN A 15 -4.03 9.24 3.67
N GLU A 16 -5.29 9.05 3.24
CA GLU A 16 -6.14 8.00 3.78
C GLU A 16 -5.59 6.60 3.45
N PHE A 17 -5.18 6.37 2.21
CA PHE A 17 -4.54 5.12 1.79
C PHE A 17 -3.29 4.80 2.61
N HIS A 18 -2.39 5.77 2.80
CA HIS A 18 -1.21 5.58 3.65
C HIS A 18 -1.54 5.43 5.14
N SER A 19 -2.72 5.89 5.58
CA SER A 19 -3.20 5.68 6.95
C SER A 19 -3.73 4.26 7.15
N VAL A 20 -4.39 3.66 6.16
CA VAL A 20 -4.87 2.27 6.27
C VAL A 20 -3.80 1.25 5.93
N VAL A 21 -2.93 1.51 4.95
CA VAL A 21 -1.87 0.58 4.57
C VAL A 21 -0.66 0.81 5.48
N ASN A 22 -0.59 0.03 6.56
CA ASN A 22 0.45 0.13 7.59
C ASN A 22 1.63 -0.86 7.40
N MET A 23 1.59 -1.66 6.34
CA MET A 23 2.68 -2.53 5.90
C MET A 23 3.47 -1.87 4.78
N THR A 24 4.80 -2.04 4.79
CA THR A 24 5.63 -1.57 3.67
C THR A 24 5.43 -2.42 2.42
N SER A 25 5.84 -1.87 1.26
CA SER A 25 5.81 -2.60 -0.02
C SER A 25 6.58 -3.93 0.04
N GLU A 26 7.70 -3.96 0.77
CA GLU A 26 8.51 -5.17 0.98
C GLU A 26 7.81 -6.20 1.89
N GLU A 27 7.21 -5.75 2.99
CA GLU A 27 6.45 -6.59 3.91
C GLU A 27 5.25 -7.24 3.19
N LEU A 28 4.48 -6.43 2.46
CA LEU A 28 3.34 -6.90 1.68
C LEU A 28 3.79 -7.86 0.57
N ARG A 29 4.87 -7.55 -0.15
CA ARG A 29 5.41 -8.45 -1.18
C ARG A 29 5.81 -9.81 -0.60
N LYS A 30 6.51 -9.82 0.54
CA LYS A 30 6.89 -11.05 1.24
C LYS A 30 5.67 -11.84 1.70
N TRP A 31 4.66 -11.13 2.20
CA TRP A 31 3.38 -11.73 2.59
C TRP A 31 2.66 -12.39 1.43
N LEU A 32 2.53 -11.70 0.30
CA LEU A 32 1.88 -12.22 -0.92
C LEU A 32 2.63 -13.42 -1.50
N LEU A 33 3.96 -13.43 -1.46
CA LEU A 33 4.78 -14.58 -1.88
C LEU A 33 4.56 -15.80 -0.97
N THR A 34 4.45 -15.58 0.33
CA THR A 34 4.26 -16.65 1.33
C THR A 34 2.86 -17.25 1.22
N THR A 35 1.83 -16.39 1.16
CA THR A 35 0.43 -16.82 1.05
C THR A 35 0.14 -17.45 -0.32
N GLY A 36 0.71 -16.91 -1.40
CA GLY A 36 0.54 -17.45 -2.76
C GLY A 36 1.25 -18.79 -3.00
N SER A 37 2.15 -19.21 -2.10
CA SER A 37 2.86 -20.49 -2.17
C SER A 37 2.23 -21.59 -1.30
N GLY A 38 1.27 -21.23 -0.45
CA GLY A 38 0.49 -22.16 0.34
C GLY A 38 -0.74 -22.64 -0.43
N GLU A 39 -1.07 -23.92 -0.33
CA GLU A 39 -2.27 -24.60 -0.83
C GLU A 39 -3.62 -24.04 -0.28
N VAL A 40 -3.57 -22.86 0.34
CA VAL A 40 -4.72 -22.12 0.87
C VAL A 40 -4.84 -20.84 0.05
N ALA A 41 -4.93 -20.98 -1.27
CA ALA A 41 -5.50 -19.94 -2.10
C ALA A 41 -6.90 -19.68 -1.54
N PHE A 42 -7.08 -18.49 -0.94
CA PHE A 42 -8.34 -17.95 -0.43
C PHE A 42 -9.52 -18.55 -1.19
N SER A 43 -10.49 -19.10 -0.46
CA SER A 43 -11.69 -19.64 -1.08
C SER A 43 -12.24 -18.57 -2.03
N PRO A 44 -12.27 -18.84 -3.35
CA PRO A 44 -12.55 -17.82 -4.34
C PRO A 44 -14.04 -17.54 -4.25
N SER A 45 -14.41 -16.49 -3.53
CA SER A 45 -15.48 -15.68 -4.09
C SER A 45 -14.85 -15.06 -5.35
N PRO A 46 -15.33 -15.40 -6.57
CA PRO A 46 -14.75 -14.94 -7.84
C PRO A 46 -14.82 -13.42 -8.04
N GLU A 47 -15.29 -12.69 -7.02
CA GLU A 47 -15.54 -11.26 -6.97
C GLU A 47 -14.36 -10.51 -6.30
N ASP A 48 -13.46 -11.24 -5.63
CA ASP A 48 -12.38 -10.69 -4.81
C ASP A 48 -11.02 -11.17 -5.31
N ASP A 49 -10.51 -10.48 -6.33
CA ASP A 49 -9.14 -10.65 -6.84
C ASP A 49 -8.10 -10.03 -5.89
N ILE A 50 -8.12 -10.47 -4.63
CA ILE A 50 -7.25 -10.00 -3.54
C ILE A 50 -5.76 -10.14 -3.88
N PRO A 51 -5.28 -11.23 -4.52
CA PRO A 51 -3.86 -11.37 -4.87
C PRO A 51 -3.39 -10.36 -5.93
N GLU A 52 -4.21 -10.07 -6.95
CA GLU A 52 -3.90 -9.05 -7.95
C GLU A 52 -3.96 -7.64 -7.36
N ARG A 53 -4.97 -7.37 -6.50
CA ARG A 53 -5.08 -6.12 -5.75
C ARG A 53 -3.88 -5.89 -4.81
N GLY A 54 -3.39 -6.93 -4.13
CA GLY A 54 -2.19 -6.86 -3.31
C GLY A 54 -0.94 -6.44 -4.10
N ARG A 55 -0.81 -6.91 -5.35
CA ARG A 55 0.28 -6.48 -6.24
C ARG A 55 0.12 -5.02 -6.67
N ALA A 56 -1.11 -4.60 -6.98
CA ALA A 56 -1.39 -3.21 -7.32
C ALA A 56 -1.04 -2.24 -6.17
N ILE A 57 -1.32 -2.63 -4.91
CA ILE A 57 -0.91 -1.87 -3.72
C ILE A 57 0.61 -1.71 -3.66
N VAL A 58 1.38 -2.78 -3.89
CA VAL A 58 2.85 -2.71 -3.91
C VAL A 58 3.35 -1.74 -4.98
N GLU A 59 2.75 -1.76 -6.18
CA GLU A 59 3.09 -0.83 -7.26
C GLU A 59 2.78 0.63 -6.87
N ILE A 60 1.61 0.88 -6.26
CA ILE A 60 1.20 2.22 -5.81
C ILE A 60 2.12 2.75 -4.71
N LEU A 61 2.51 1.91 -3.74
CA LEU A 61 3.46 2.27 -2.69
C LEU A 61 4.86 2.61 -3.21
N ASN A 62 5.24 2.12 -4.40
CA ASN A 62 6.52 2.46 -5.04
C ASN A 62 6.43 3.68 -5.97
N LYS A 63 5.23 4.21 -6.22
CA LYS A 63 5.02 5.41 -7.04
C LYS A 63 5.02 6.66 -6.18
N ARG A 64 5.31 7.80 -6.81
CA ARG A 64 5.08 9.11 -6.19
C ARG A 64 3.64 9.54 -6.45
N ARG A 65 3.06 10.33 -5.56
CA ARG A 65 1.73 10.94 -5.74
C ARG A 65 1.56 11.66 -7.10
N ALA A 66 2.63 12.29 -7.59
CA ALA A 66 2.68 12.97 -8.89
C ALA A 66 2.59 12.04 -10.11
N ASP A 67 2.94 10.76 -9.94
CA ASP A 67 2.96 9.73 -10.99
C ASP A 67 1.68 8.85 -10.95
N LEU A 68 0.69 9.19 -10.12
CA LEU A 68 -0.57 8.45 -10.01
C LEU A 68 -1.45 8.60 -11.24
N THR A 69 -1.99 7.47 -11.69
CA THR A 69 -2.98 7.41 -12.77
C THR A 69 -4.39 7.29 -12.19
N HIS A 70 -5.41 7.56 -13.01
CA HIS A 70 -6.81 7.32 -12.61
C HIS A 70 -7.06 5.88 -12.16
N THR A 71 -6.37 4.90 -12.75
CA THR A 71 -6.46 3.49 -12.33
C THR A 71 -5.90 3.30 -10.93
N ASP A 72 -4.78 3.94 -10.61
CA ASP A 72 -4.19 3.87 -9.26
C ASP A 72 -5.15 4.48 -8.22
N LEU A 73 -5.80 5.59 -8.54
CA LEU A 73 -6.79 6.22 -7.65
C LEU A 73 -8.01 5.32 -7.40
N ASP A 74 -8.50 4.62 -8.42
CA ASP A 74 -9.62 3.70 -8.30
C ASP A 74 -9.27 2.49 -7.39
N VAL A 75 -8.06 1.95 -7.56
CA VAL A 75 -7.53 0.92 -6.67
C VAL A 75 -7.43 1.45 -5.25
N MET A 76 -6.83 2.61 -5.02
CA MET A 76 -6.70 3.19 -3.67
C MET A 76 -8.07 3.34 -2.99
N ARG A 77 -9.07 3.89 -3.68
CA ARG A 77 -10.44 4.02 -3.15
C ARG A 77 -11.03 2.68 -2.76
N THR A 78 -10.88 1.69 -3.63
CA THR A 78 -11.39 0.34 -3.39
C THR A 78 -10.73 -0.29 -2.17
N ILE A 79 -9.40 -0.16 -2.04
CA ILE A 79 -8.65 -0.70 -0.90
C ILE A 79 -9.05 -0.04 0.40
N VAL A 80 -9.10 1.29 0.45
CA VAL A 80 -9.54 2.05 1.62
C VAL A 80 -10.94 1.60 2.04
N ALA A 81 -11.89 1.59 1.10
CA ALA A 81 -13.26 1.17 1.38
C ALA A 81 -13.32 -0.27 1.92
N THR A 82 -12.58 -1.19 1.30
CA THR A 82 -12.54 -2.62 1.70
C THR A 82 -11.97 -2.79 3.10
N VAL A 83 -10.87 -2.07 3.42
CA VAL A 83 -10.27 -2.12 4.76
C VAL A 83 -11.24 -1.55 5.79
N HIS A 84 -11.86 -0.40 5.52
CA HIS A 84 -12.83 0.21 6.43
C HIS A 84 -14.04 -0.70 6.68
N GLU A 85 -14.59 -1.31 5.63
CA GLU A 85 -15.70 -2.25 5.75
C GLU A 85 -15.32 -3.46 6.62
N ARG A 86 -14.13 -4.02 6.40
CA ARG A 86 -13.62 -5.15 7.20
C ARG A 86 -13.28 -4.79 8.64
N LEU A 87 -12.88 -3.54 8.90
CA LEU A 87 -12.66 -3.03 10.26
C LEU A 87 -13.97 -2.68 10.98
N ALA A 88 -15.07 -2.46 10.24
CA ALA A 88 -16.39 -2.24 10.83
C ALA A 88 -17.00 -3.51 11.45
N ASP A 89 -16.69 -4.69 10.92
CA ASP A 89 -17.00 -6.01 11.53
C ASP A 89 -15.72 -6.78 11.89
N PRO A 90 -15.01 -6.39 12.98
CA PRO A 90 -13.70 -6.92 13.28
C PRO A 90 -13.76 -8.34 13.86
N ARG A 91 -13.28 -9.33 13.09
CA ARG A 91 -13.15 -10.74 13.54
C ARG A 91 -11.73 -11.03 14.02
N ARG A 92 -11.34 -10.41 15.13
CA ARG A 92 -9.94 -10.44 15.64
C ARG A 92 -9.43 -11.84 16.01
N GLU A 93 -10.34 -12.74 16.34
CA GLU A 93 -10.08 -14.16 16.64
C GLU A 93 -9.96 -15.03 15.39
N ASP A 94 -10.34 -14.51 14.22
CA ASP A 94 -10.31 -15.23 12.95
C ASP A 94 -8.99 -14.92 12.20
N ASP A 95 -8.17 -15.95 12.00
CA ASP A 95 -6.90 -15.81 11.28
C ASP A 95 -7.12 -15.50 9.79
N ASP A 96 -8.23 -15.93 9.18
CA ASP A 96 -8.54 -15.62 7.77
C ASP A 96 -8.84 -14.13 7.59
N TRP A 97 -9.61 -13.55 8.52
CA TRP A 97 -9.84 -12.09 8.57
C TRP A 97 -8.53 -11.30 8.66
N ARG A 98 -7.60 -11.73 9.52
CA ARG A 98 -6.28 -11.10 9.64
C ARG A 98 -5.49 -11.24 8.34
N ARG A 99 -5.46 -12.44 7.74
CA ARG A 99 -4.76 -12.69 6.48
C ARG A 99 -5.33 -11.85 5.34
N ALA A 100 -6.64 -11.65 5.29
CA ALA A 100 -7.30 -10.83 4.29
C ALA A 100 -6.86 -9.36 4.40
N LEU A 101 -6.86 -8.79 5.60
CA LEU A 101 -6.37 -7.43 5.85
C LEU A 101 -4.89 -7.28 5.49
N MET A 102 -4.05 -8.26 5.88
CA MET A 102 -2.62 -8.23 5.54
C MET A 102 -2.38 -8.32 4.04
N SER A 103 -3.27 -8.99 3.30
CA SER A 103 -3.19 -9.05 1.83
C SER A 103 -3.53 -7.71 1.16
N LEU A 104 -4.21 -6.81 1.89
CA LEU A 104 -4.45 -5.42 1.51
C LEU A 104 -3.37 -4.46 2.07
N GLY A 105 -2.35 -4.98 2.77
CA GLY A 105 -1.31 -4.19 3.41
C GLY A 105 -1.70 -3.58 4.76
N HIS A 106 -2.77 -4.06 5.38
CA HIS A 106 -3.19 -3.66 6.73
C HIS A 106 -2.92 -4.80 7.74
N ASP A 107 -2.02 -4.57 8.67
CA ASP A 107 -1.75 -5.45 9.81
C ASP A 107 -2.48 -4.96 11.07
N PRO A 108 -3.56 -5.62 11.51
CA PRO A 108 -4.31 -5.22 12.70
C PRO A 108 -3.55 -5.46 14.02
N LEU A 109 -2.38 -6.10 13.99
CA LEU A 109 -1.52 -6.36 15.16
C LEU A 109 -0.35 -5.38 15.27
N LYS A 110 -0.10 -4.52 14.27
CA LYS A 110 0.98 -3.52 14.36
C LYS A 110 0.61 -2.38 15.33
N PRO A 111 1.48 -2.06 16.32
CA PRO A 111 1.26 -0.98 17.28
C PRO A 111 1.47 0.44 16.70
N ASP A 112 2.01 0.56 15.48
CA ASP A 112 2.46 1.81 14.84
C ASP A 112 1.50 2.26 13.71
N SER A 113 0.19 2.05 13.83
CA SER A 113 -0.79 2.55 12.82
C SER A 113 -0.98 4.08 12.86
N GLN A 114 0.00 4.83 13.38
CA GLN A 114 0.11 6.28 13.26
C GLN A 114 1.53 6.75 13.59
N ARG A 115 2.38 6.98 12.58
CA ARG A 115 3.44 8.01 12.67
C ARG A 115 3.58 8.80 11.36
N PRO A 116 3.07 10.05 11.32
CA PRO A 116 3.03 10.92 10.14
C PRO A 116 4.33 11.72 9.93
N ASP A 117 5.50 11.12 10.13
CA ASP A 117 6.80 11.81 10.06
C ASP A 117 7.68 11.23 8.94
N GLU A 118 7.18 11.27 7.71
CA GLU A 118 8.01 11.17 6.50
C GLU A 118 8.32 12.58 5.93
N GLU A 119 8.41 13.57 6.82
CA GLU A 119 9.08 14.85 6.55
C GLU A 119 10.64 14.70 6.59
N ASN A 120 11.14 13.47 6.80
CA ASN A 120 12.57 13.17 7.00
C ASN A 120 13.10 11.95 6.21
N LEU A 121 12.67 11.78 4.96
CA LEU A 121 13.40 10.91 4.03
C LEU A 121 14.72 11.60 3.62
N PRO A 122 15.91 11.02 3.85
CA PRO A 122 17.13 11.50 3.22
C PRO A 122 17.00 11.30 1.71
N GLU A 123 17.24 12.36 0.93
CA GLU A 123 17.21 12.30 -0.53
C GLU A 123 18.11 11.14 -1.02
N PRO A 124 17.68 10.36 -2.02
CA PRO A 124 18.54 9.33 -2.59
C PRO A 124 19.79 10.03 -3.13
N PRO A 125 21.01 9.51 -2.87
CA PRO A 125 22.22 10.13 -3.40
C PRO A 125 22.12 10.11 -4.93
N GLY A 126 21.92 11.30 -5.50
CA GLY A 126 21.98 11.51 -6.94
C GLY A 126 23.36 11.11 -7.44
N ASP A 127 23.37 10.18 -8.39
CA ASP A 127 24.54 9.85 -9.19
C ASP A 127 24.91 11.07 -10.05
N GLU A 128 25.67 12.01 -9.48
CA GLU A 128 26.41 13.01 -10.23
C GLU A 128 27.87 12.59 -10.30
N ARG A 129 28.12 11.84 -11.38
CA ARG A 129 29.38 11.72 -12.08
C ARG A 129 30.21 13.01 -12.09
N SER A 130 31.51 12.79 -12.21
CA SER A 130 32.49 13.68 -12.83
C SER A 130 33.05 14.83 -11.97
N ALA A 131 34.25 14.59 -11.41
CA ALA A 131 35.52 15.12 -11.93
C ALA A 131 36.51 15.35 -10.77
N GLU A 132 37.50 14.46 -10.65
CA GLU A 132 38.96 14.71 -10.77
C GLU A 132 39.61 16.02 -10.22
N PRO A 133 40.95 16.03 -10.02
CA PRO A 133 41.64 16.03 -8.72
C PRO A 133 42.39 17.37 -8.44
N THR A 134 43.43 17.33 -7.58
CA THR A 134 44.46 18.34 -7.23
C THR A 134 44.43 18.61 -5.71
N GLU A 135 45.48 18.36 -4.94
CA GLU A 135 46.91 18.62 -5.14
C GLU A 135 47.77 17.65 -4.31
#